data_AF-A0A415CGL3-F1
#
_entry.id   AF-A0A415CGL3-F1
#
_cell.length_a   1.000
_cell.length_b   1.000
_cell.length_c   1.000
_cell.angle_alpha   90.00
_cell.angle_beta   90.00
_cell.angle_gamma   90.00
#
_symmetry.space_group_name_H-M   'P 1'
#
loop_
_entity.id
_entity.type
_entity.pdbx_description
1 polymer ?
#
loop_
_entity_poly.entity_id
_entity_poly.type
_entity_poly.pdbx_seq_one_letter_code
_entity_poly.pdbx_strand_id
1 'polypeptide(L)'
;MHMFGGLVGWLLAVAVVLIPTFFVGRYAQTRPPVLTSPRAKSGFGGVMWLFLAGQIGWLLTLVWQTAYMTSELWFMLARNSQTMQAAFVAVVPGLVSIIIGVWVIWQIAAKRSPNAVAFAVVGVWLMGPCVAMLQSWYFGLALTELSLIQLFGWSIGWSLYFALSPRVALTYGTPRGKRIAEGLEM
;
A
#
# COMPACT_ATOMS: atom_id res chain seq x y z
N MET A 1 16.53 -15.68 -26.43
CA MET A 1 16.24 -15.17 -25.08
C MET A 1 14.90 -14.43 -25.11
N HIS A 2 13.77 -15.15 -24.95
CA HIS A 2 12.41 -14.55 -24.92
C HIS A 2 11.57 -15.06 -23.72
N MET A 3 12.19 -15.76 -22.76
CA MET A 3 11.45 -16.34 -21.63
C MET A 3 10.95 -15.31 -20.60
N PHE A 4 11.52 -14.10 -20.58
CA PHE A 4 11.18 -13.07 -19.60
C PHE A 4 10.39 -11.86 -20.15
N GLY A 5 10.19 -11.77 -21.47
CA GLY A 5 9.42 -10.68 -22.11
C GLY A 5 8.06 -11.09 -22.66
N GLY A 6 7.73 -12.39 -22.65
CA GLY A 6 6.47 -12.94 -23.18
C GLY A 6 5.40 -13.17 -22.10
N LEU A 7 4.32 -13.86 -22.46
CA LEU A 7 3.20 -14.24 -21.57
C LEU A 7 3.67 -14.85 -20.24
N VAL A 8 4.74 -15.65 -20.27
CA VAL A 8 5.32 -16.28 -19.07
C VAL A 8 5.85 -15.25 -18.07
N GLY A 9 6.50 -14.18 -18.53
CA GLY A 9 6.99 -13.09 -17.66
C GLY A 9 5.83 -12.35 -17.00
N TRP A 10 4.76 -12.07 -17.75
CA TRP A 10 3.55 -11.45 -17.20
C TRP A 10 2.84 -12.34 -16.19
N LEU A 11 2.74 -13.64 -16.45
CA LEU A 11 2.17 -14.61 -15.50
C LEU A 11 2.97 -14.68 -14.21
N LEU A 12 4.30 -14.65 -14.29
CA LEU A 12 5.17 -14.60 -13.11
C LEU A 12 4.98 -13.31 -12.32
N ALA A 13 4.94 -12.16 -12.98
CA ALA A 13 4.71 -10.87 -12.32
C ALA A 13 3.36 -10.84 -11.59
N VAL A 14 2.29 -11.36 -12.23
CA VAL A 14 0.97 -11.50 -11.62
C VAL A 14 1.00 -12.46 -10.43
N ALA A 15 1.67 -13.62 -10.57
CA ALA A 15 1.77 -14.61 -9.50
C ALA A 15 2.49 -14.04 -8.26
N VAL A 16 3.57 -13.28 -8.47
CA VAL A 16 4.35 -12.64 -7.40
C VAL A 16 3.50 -11.66 -6.57
N VAL A 17 2.46 -11.05 -7.16
CA VAL A 17 1.50 -10.21 -6.42
C VAL A 17 0.36 -11.04 -5.82
N LEU A 18 -0.24 -11.93 -6.60
CA LEU A 18 -1.46 -12.63 -6.19
C LEU A 18 -1.22 -13.69 -5.10
N ILE A 19 -0.07 -14.37 -5.11
CA ILE A 19 0.27 -15.38 -4.09
C ILE A 19 0.30 -14.74 -2.68
N PRO A 20 1.11 -13.70 -2.41
CA PRO A 20 1.11 -13.05 -1.10
C PRO A 20 -0.25 -12.40 -0.79
N THR A 21 -0.93 -11.84 -1.79
CA THR A 21 -2.29 -11.30 -1.62
C THR A 21 -3.24 -12.36 -1.09
N PHE A 22 -3.22 -13.55 -1.68
CA PHE A 22 -4.05 -14.67 -1.26
C PHE A 22 -3.79 -15.06 0.18
N PHE A 23 -2.53 -15.28 0.57
CA PHE A 23 -2.20 -15.69 1.93
C PHE A 23 -2.56 -14.61 2.96
N VAL A 24 -2.21 -13.36 2.70
CA VAL A 24 -2.53 -12.24 3.61
C VAL A 24 -4.04 -12.01 3.70
N GLY A 25 -4.76 -12.09 2.59
CA GLY A 25 -6.21 -11.90 2.59
C GLY A 25 -6.96 -13.07 3.24
N ARG A 26 -6.49 -14.32 3.04
CA ARG A 26 -7.02 -15.48 3.79
C ARG A 26 -6.78 -15.34 5.28
N TYR A 27 -5.57 -14.90 5.68
CA TYR A 27 -5.29 -14.56 7.06
C TYR A 27 -6.25 -13.48 7.59
N ALA A 28 -6.48 -12.41 6.82
CA ALA A 28 -7.39 -11.34 7.20
C ALA A 28 -8.84 -11.83 7.38
N GLN A 29 -9.29 -12.80 6.58
CA GLN A 29 -10.63 -13.39 6.70
C GLN A 29 -10.84 -14.20 7.98
N THR A 30 -9.77 -14.70 8.60
CA THR A 30 -9.89 -15.41 9.89
C THR A 30 -10.25 -14.48 11.05
N ARG A 31 -10.08 -13.16 10.88
CA ARG A 31 -10.38 -12.16 11.89
C ARG A 31 -11.82 -11.67 11.75
N PRO A 32 -12.69 -11.87 12.76
CA PRO A 32 -14.07 -11.43 12.69
C PRO A 32 -14.16 -9.90 12.58
N PRO A 33 -15.20 -9.37 11.91
CA PRO A 33 -15.48 -7.94 11.93
C PRO A 33 -15.90 -7.48 13.33
N VAL A 34 -15.67 -6.19 13.63
CA VAL A 34 -16.09 -5.61 14.92
C VAL A 34 -17.61 -5.55 15.03
N LEU A 35 -18.30 -5.22 13.93
CA LEU A 35 -19.75 -5.08 13.88
C LEU A 35 -20.33 -5.89 12.72
N THR A 36 -21.58 -6.30 12.88
CA THR A 36 -22.38 -6.94 11.83
C THR A 36 -23.71 -6.21 11.71
N SER A 37 -24.32 -6.25 10.53
CA SER A 37 -25.64 -5.67 10.28
C SER A 37 -26.37 -6.53 9.24
N PRO A 38 -27.69 -6.72 9.37
CA PRO A 38 -28.49 -7.37 8.32
C PRO A 38 -28.49 -6.59 7.00
N ARG A 39 -28.20 -5.28 7.03
CA ARG A 39 -28.33 -4.37 5.88
C ARG A 39 -27.06 -4.25 5.05
N ALA A 40 -25.89 -4.60 5.59
CA ALA A 40 -24.61 -4.43 4.91
C ALA A 40 -23.60 -5.53 5.27
N LYS A 41 -22.84 -5.97 4.26
CA LYS A 41 -21.81 -7.00 4.43
C LYS A 41 -20.63 -6.45 5.25
N SER A 42 -20.25 -7.14 6.32
CA SER A 42 -19.02 -6.88 7.09
C SER A 42 -17.97 -7.96 6.89
N GLY A 43 -16.76 -7.73 7.43
CA GLY A 43 -15.63 -8.64 7.31
C GLY A 43 -14.75 -8.34 6.09
N PHE A 44 -13.54 -8.91 6.10
CA PHE A 44 -12.57 -8.70 5.03
C PHE A 44 -13.05 -9.35 3.72
N GLY A 45 -13.15 -8.55 2.66
CA GLY A 45 -13.36 -9.04 1.30
C GLY A 45 -13.90 -7.99 0.34
N GLY A 46 -14.39 -8.41 -0.83
CA GLY A 46 -14.92 -7.49 -1.85
C GLY A 46 -13.80 -6.58 -2.35
N VAL A 47 -14.07 -5.27 -2.45
CA VAL A 47 -13.09 -4.28 -2.91
C VAL A 47 -11.83 -4.22 -2.03
N MET A 48 -11.88 -4.68 -0.77
CA MET A 48 -10.68 -4.81 0.08
C MET A 48 -9.63 -5.78 -0.49
N TRP A 49 -10.02 -6.77 -1.31
CA TRP A 49 -9.06 -7.61 -2.02
C TRP A 49 -8.29 -6.83 -3.07
N LEU A 50 -8.95 -5.90 -3.77
CA LEU A 50 -8.30 -5.05 -4.76
C LEU A 50 -7.32 -4.08 -4.08
N PHE A 51 -7.70 -3.53 -2.92
CA PHE A 51 -6.77 -2.72 -2.11
C PHE A 51 -5.54 -3.53 -1.74
N LEU A 52 -5.73 -4.71 -1.16
CA LEU A 52 -4.64 -5.55 -0.71
C LEU A 52 -3.71 -5.94 -1.86
N ALA A 53 -4.29 -6.34 -3.01
CA ALA A 53 -3.52 -6.69 -4.21
C ALA A 53 -2.67 -5.53 -4.70
N GLY A 54 -3.26 -4.36 -4.89
CA GLY A 54 -2.51 -3.20 -5.37
C GLY A 54 -1.52 -2.67 -4.33
N GLN A 55 -1.84 -2.75 -3.04
CA GLN A 55 -0.92 -2.37 -1.96
C GLN A 55 0.30 -3.30 -1.90
N ILE A 56 0.10 -4.60 -2.10
CA ILE A 56 1.19 -5.58 -2.21
C ILE A 56 2.00 -5.35 -3.50
N GLY A 57 1.34 -5.12 -4.63
CA GLY A 57 2.02 -4.78 -5.89
C GLY A 57 2.87 -3.52 -5.76
N TRP A 58 2.35 -2.50 -5.10
CA TRP A 58 3.07 -1.26 -4.81
C TRP A 58 4.26 -1.50 -3.88
N LEU A 59 4.06 -2.25 -2.79
CA LEU A 59 5.13 -2.61 -1.87
C LEU A 59 6.26 -3.37 -2.58
N LEU A 60 5.93 -4.36 -3.41
CA LEU A 60 6.90 -5.14 -4.16
C LEU A 60 7.65 -4.27 -5.19
N THR A 61 6.97 -3.32 -5.81
CA THR A 61 7.59 -2.33 -6.70
C THR A 61 8.59 -1.46 -5.93
N LEU A 62 8.24 -0.99 -4.74
CA LEU A 62 9.15 -0.22 -3.87
C LEU A 62 10.35 -1.06 -3.43
N VAL A 63 10.14 -2.33 -3.05
CA VAL A 63 11.22 -3.25 -2.71
C VAL A 63 12.17 -3.42 -3.89
N TRP A 64 11.64 -3.66 -5.09
CA TRP A 64 12.43 -3.79 -6.31
C TRP A 64 13.24 -2.52 -6.60
N GLN A 65 12.59 -1.36 -6.65
CA GLN A 65 13.24 -0.08 -6.92
C GLN A 65 14.32 0.24 -5.89
N THR A 66 14.03 0.04 -4.60
CA THR A 66 14.98 0.30 -3.53
C THR A 66 16.17 -0.65 -3.58
N ALA A 67 15.96 -1.93 -3.87
CA ALA A 67 17.04 -2.91 -4.03
C ALA A 67 17.91 -2.60 -5.25
N TYR A 68 17.28 -2.21 -6.36
CA TYR A 68 17.97 -1.79 -7.58
C TYR A 68 18.86 -0.56 -7.33
N MET A 69 18.28 0.51 -6.75
CA MET A 69 19.04 1.72 -6.38
C MET A 69 20.19 1.40 -5.41
N THR A 70 19.94 0.56 -4.40
CA THR A 70 20.99 0.15 -3.45
C THR A 70 22.13 -0.59 -4.15
N SER A 71 21.82 -1.43 -5.14
CA SER A 71 22.83 -2.19 -5.90
C SER A 71 23.68 -1.27 -6.79
N GLU A 72 23.06 -0.30 -7.48
CA GLU A 72 23.79 0.71 -8.26
C GLU A 72 24.71 1.55 -7.37
N LEU A 73 24.22 1.92 -6.18
CA LEU A 73 24.98 2.69 -5.21
C LEU A 73 26.15 1.90 -4.61
N TRP A 74 26.01 0.59 -4.40
CA TRP A 74 27.11 -0.27 -3.95
C TRP A 74 28.29 -0.23 -4.93
N PHE A 75 28.00 -0.27 -6.24
CA PHE A 75 29.04 -0.15 -7.27
C PHE A 75 29.70 1.24 -7.33
N MET A 76 28.96 2.31 -7.03
CA MET A 76 29.50 3.67 -6.92
C MET A 76 30.34 3.86 -5.66
N LEU A 77 29.88 3.33 -4.53
CA LEU A 77 30.58 3.37 -3.24
C LEU A 77 31.94 2.68 -3.30
N ALA A 78 32.00 1.53 -3.99
CA ALA A 78 33.26 0.80 -4.22
C ALA A 78 34.28 1.59 -5.04
N ARG A 79 33.86 2.69 -5.70
CA ARG A 79 34.71 3.52 -6.57
C ARG A 79 34.99 4.92 -6.03
N ASN A 80 34.10 5.52 -5.22
CA ASN A 80 34.31 6.85 -4.66
C ASN A 80 33.55 7.08 -3.34
N SER A 81 34.28 7.17 -2.22
CA SER A 81 33.73 7.34 -0.86
C SER A 81 33.05 8.69 -0.62
N GLN A 82 33.32 9.73 -1.41
CA GLN A 82 32.69 11.05 -1.28
C GLN A 82 31.21 11.06 -1.70
N THR A 83 30.76 10.06 -2.47
CA THR A 83 29.36 9.95 -2.94
C THR A 83 28.45 9.22 -1.94
N MET A 84 29.00 8.70 -0.84
CA MET A 84 28.28 7.86 0.13
C MET A 84 27.10 8.57 0.81
N GLN A 85 27.22 9.88 1.10
CA GLN A 85 26.14 10.63 1.72
C GLN A 85 24.96 10.82 0.75
N ALA A 86 25.23 11.15 -0.52
CA ALA A 86 24.20 11.28 -1.54
C ALA A 86 23.49 9.94 -1.82
N ALA A 87 24.28 8.85 -1.84
CA ALA A 87 23.78 7.48 -1.96
C ALA A 87 22.80 7.12 -0.83
N PHE A 88 23.19 7.40 0.41
CA PHE A 88 22.37 7.11 1.58
C PHE A 88 21.04 7.88 1.56
N VAL A 89 21.08 9.17 1.24
CA VAL A 89 19.86 10.00 1.20
C VAL A 89 18.90 9.59 0.07
N ALA A 90 19.39 8.98 -1.00
CA ALA A 90 18.54 8.46 -2.09
C ALA A 90 17.76 7.17 -1.71
N VAL A 91 18.36 6.29 -0.90
CA VAL A 91 17.78 4.97 -0.55
C VAL A 91 16.85 5.04 0.65
N VAL A 92 17.16 5.87 1.64
CA VAL A 92 16.42 5.95 2.91
C VAL A 92 14.91 6.18 2.72
N PRO A 93 14.45 7.11 1.86
CA PRO A 93 13.01 7.30 1.63
C PRO A 93 12.31 6.03 1.10
N GLY A 94 12.99 5.25 0.25
CA GLY A 94 12.50 3.97 -0.24
C GLY A 94 12.34 2.94 0.89
N LEU A 95 13.36 2.80 1.75
CA LEU A 95 13.32 1.91 2.91
C LEU A 95 12.20 2.27 3.89
N VAL A 96 12.05 3.56 4.19
CA VAL A 96 10.97 4.06 5.06
C VAL A 96 9.60 3.75 4.43
N SER A 97 9.45 3.97 3.13
CA SER A 97 8.20 3.67 2.41
C SER A 97 7.86 2.17 2.41
N ILE A 98 8.87 1.29 2.33
CA ILE A 98 8.68 -0.16 2.46
C ILE A 98 8.14 -0.51 3.86
N ILE A 99 8.75 0.03 4.92
CA ILE A 99 8.31 -0.20 6.31
C ILE A 99 6.85 0.26 6.49
N ILE A 100 6.52 1.46 5.99
CA ILE A 100 5.15 1.99 6.02
C ILE A 100 4.20 1.09 5.22
N GLY A 101 4.61 0.61 4.05
CA GLY A 101 3.78 -0.28 3.22
C GLY A 101 3.46 -1.62 3.90
N VAL A 102 4.45 -2.24 4.55
CA VAL A 102 4.22 -3.44 5.37
C VAL A 102 3.27 -3.13 6.53
N TRP A 103 3.47 -1.98 7.20
CA TRP A 103 2.62 -1.56 8.30
C TRP A 103 1.18 -1.31 7.86
N VAL A 104 0.93 -0.67 6.71
CA VAL A 104 -0.41 -0.49 6.12
C VAL A 104 -1.10 -1.83 5.89
N ILE A 105 -0.40 -2.80 5.29
CA ILE A 105 -0.94 -4.14 5.06
C ILE A 105 -1.31 -4.78 6.38
N TRP A 106 -0.46 -4.66 7.41
CA TRP A 106 -0.74 -5.20 8.74
C TRP A 106 -1.96 -4.54 9.41
N GLN A 107 -2.12 -3.22 9.30
CA GLN A 107 -3.30 -2.52 9.82
C GLN A 107 -4.59 -3.06 9.21
N ILE A 108 -4.61 -3.24 7.89
CA ILE A 108 -5.81 -3.71 7.20
C ILE A 108 -6.03 -5.22 7.41
N ALA A 109 -5.00 -6.04 7.32
CA ALA A 109 -5.13 -7.49 7.40
C ALA A 109 -5.38 -7.98 8.82
N ALA A 110 -4.62 -7.48 9.81
CA ALA A 110 -4.57 -8.05 11.15
C ALA A 110 -5.39 -7.29 12.20
N LYS A 111 -5.56 -5.97 12.07
CA LYS A 111 -6.23 -5.14 13.08
C LYS A 111 -7.71 -4.94 12.75
N ARG A 112 -8.53 -4.78 13.79
CA ARG A 112 -9.99 -4.57 13.69
C ARG A 112 -10.37 -3.43 14.62
N SER A 113 -9.93 -2.22 14.28
CA SER A 113 -10.23 -1.00 15.04
C SER A 113 -10.33 0.21 14.12
N PRO A 114 -11.02 1.29 14.54
CA PRO A 114 -11.15 2.49 13.72
C PRO A 114 -9.80 3.13 13.41
N ASN A 115 -8.89 3.12 14.39
CA ASN A 115 -7.54 3.66 14.23
C ASN A 115 -6.75 2.92 13.16
N ALA A 116 -6.96 1.61 12.97
CA ALA A 116 -6.28 0.86 11.93
C ALA A 116 -6.61 1.38 10.53
N VAL A 117 -7.85 1.79 10.29
CA VAL A 117 -8.27 2.39 9.00
C VAL A 117 -7.65 3.77 8.83
N ALA A 118 -7.68 4.61 9.88
CA ALA A 118 -7.05 5.92 9.83
C ALA A 118 -5.54 5.83 9.56
N PHE A 119 -4.86 4.90 10.23
CA PHE A 119 -3.44 4.61 10.01
C PHE A 119 -3.15 4.05 8.63
N ALA A 120 -4.01 3.21 8.08
CA ALA A 120 -3.86 2.73 6.71
C ALA A 120 -3.97 3.88 5.70
N VAL A 121 -4.93 4.79 5.88
CA VAL A 121 -5.07 5.99 5.05
C VAL A 121 -3.80 6.84 5.15
N VAL A 122 -3.39 7.22 6.36
CA VAL A 122 -2.18 8.01 6.58
C VAL A 122 -0.95 7.32 5.96
N GLY A 123 -0.80 6.02 6.16
CA GLY A 123 0.31 5.25 5.62
C GLY A 123 0.36 5.25 4.10
N VAL A 124 -0.78 5.10 3.41
CA VAL A 124 -0.86 5.17 1.94
C VAL A 124 -0.40 6.54 1.43
N TRP A 125 -0.82 7.63 2.08
CA TRP A 125 -0.36 8.97 1.75
C TRP A 125 1.14 9.17 2.00
N LEU A 126 1.63 8.71 3.15
CA LEU A 126 3.03 8.85 3.53
C LEU A 126 3.96 8.10 2.57
N MET A 127 3.65 6.85 2.23
CA MET A 127 4.50 6.02 1.36
C MET A 127 4.37 6.32 -0.13
N GLY A 128 3.38 7.12 -0.54
CA GLY A 128 3.12 7.47 -1.93
C GLY A 128 3.35 8.96 -2.17
N PRO A 129 2.29 9.79 -2.24
CA PRO A 129 2.40 11.21 -2.55
C PRO A 129 3.43 11.97 -1.71
N CYS A 130 3.42 11.80 -0.38
CA CYS A 130 4.29 12.61 0.49
C CYS A 130 5.76 12.33 0.24
N VAL A 131 6.17 11.05 0.18
CA VAL A 131 7.56 10.68 -0.13
C VAL A 131 7.96 11.13 -1.52
N ALA A 132 7.09 10.97 -2.53
CA ALA A 132 7.38 11.38 -3.90
C ALA A 132 7.58 12.91 -4.02
N MET A 133 6.75 13.71 -3.35
CA MET A 133 6.91 15.16 -3.30
C MET A 133 8.20 15.57 -2.58
N LEU A 134 8.53 14.90 -1.48
CA LEU A 134 9.74 15.19 -0.69
C LEU A 134 11.01 14.85 -1.49
N GLN A 135 11.01 13.72 -2.20
CA GLN A 135 12.08 13.34 -3.13
C GLN A 135 12.16 14.31 -4.32
N SER A 136 11.04 14.70 -4.91
CA SER A 136 10.99 15.68 -6.00
C SER A 136 11.61 17.01 -5.60
N TRP A 137 11.23 17.54 -4.43
CA TRP A 137 11.79 18.78 -3.89
C TRP A 137 13.28 18.66 -3.57
N TYR A 138 13.70 17.58 -2.89
CA TYR A 138 15.07 17.42 -2.43
C TYR A 138 16.07 17.14 -3.57
N PHE A 139 15.68 16.28 -4.52
CA PHE A 139 16.55 15.86 -5.63
C PHE A 139 16.31 16.65 -6.92
N GLY A 140 15.35 17.58 -6.94
CA GLY A 140 14.96 18.30 -8.16
C GLY A 140 14.35 17.41 -9.24
N LEU A 141 13.71 16.29 -8.85
CA LEU A 141 13.13 15.32 -9.79
C LEU A 141 11.78 15.81 -10.29
N ALA A 142 11.57 15.83 -11.61
CA ALA A 142 10.29 16.15 -12.19
C ALA A 142 9.28 15.00 -11.98
N LEU A 143 8.15 15.29 -11.36
CA LEU A 143 7.02 14.35 -11.29
C LEU A 143 6.19 14.49 -12.57
N THR A 144 6.11 13.40 -13.33
CA THR A 144 5.26 13.33 -14.53
C THR A 144 3.77 13.41 -14.14
N GLU A 145 2.93 13.95 -15.03
CA GLU A 145 1.48 13.97 -14.84
C GLU A 145 0.92 12.58 -14.53
N LEU A 146 1.40 11.57 -15.26
CA LEU A 146 0.99 10.18 -15.02
C LEU A 146 1.35 9.70 -13.62
N SER A 147 2.55 10.00 -13.12
CA SER A 147 2.94 9.63 -11.75
C SER A 147 2.10 10.33 -10.69
N LEU A 148 1.72 11.60 -10.91
CA LEU A 148 0.82 12.33 -10.02
C LEU A 148 -0.57 11.69 -9.99
N ILE A 149 -1.12 11.37 -11.17
CA ILE A 149 -2.43 10.70 -11.27
C ILE A 149 -2.39 9.34 -10.57
N GLN A 150 -1.32 8.55 -10.75
CA GLN A 150 -1.19 7.25 -10.09
C GLN A 150 -1.10 7.39 -8.56
N LEU A 151 -0.21 8.24 -8.05
CA LEU A 151 0.04 8.39 -6.61
C LEU A 151 -1.16 9.00 -5.88
N PHE A 152 -1.68 10.11 -6.39
CA PHE A 152 -2.81 10.81 -5.78
C PHE A 152 -4.12 10.09 -6.06
N GLY A 153 -4.33 9.57 -7.26
CA GLY A 153 -5.53 8.80 -7.59
C GLY A 153 -5.68 7.55 -6.73
N TRP A 154 -4.58 6.81 -6.51
CA TRP A 154 -4.57 5.68 -5.57
C TRP A 154 -4.90 6.14 -4.14
N SER A 155 -4.19 7.15 -3.65
CA SER A 155 -4.36 7.64 -2.27
C SER A 155 -5.76 8.19 -2.00
N ILE A 156 -6.29 9.01 -2.90
CA ILE A 156 -7.63 9.60 -2.81
C ILE A 156 -8.68 8.49 -2.94
N GLY A 157 -8.58 7.63 -3.96
CA GLY A 157 -9.54 6.56 -4.20
C GLY A 157 -9.70 5.64 -3.00
N TRP A 158 -8.60 5.23 -2.38
CA TRP A 158 -8.65 4.37 -1.19
C TRP A 158 -9.05 5.11 0.08
N SER A 159 -8.67 6.38 0.23
CA SER A 159 -9.15 7.22 1.34
C SER A 159 -10.67 7.34 1.31
N LEU A 160 -11.24 7.62 0.13
CA LEU A 160 -12.68 7.68 -0.07
C LEU A 160 -13.34 6.34 0.19
N TYR A 161 -12.80 5.24 -0.35
CA TYR A 161 -13.32 3.91 -0.08
C TYR A 161 -13.34 3.58 1.41
N PHE A 162 -12.26 3.86 2.13
CA PHE A 162 -12.16 3.58 3.57
C PHE A 162 -13.08 4.45 4.41
N ALA A 163 -13.29 5.71 4.04
CA ALA A 163 -14.21 6.61 4.74
C ALA A 163 -15.69 6.28 4.45
N LEU A 164 -16.00 5.88 3.21
CA LEU A 164 -17.38 5.81 2.72
C LEU A 164 -17.97 4.39 2.69
N SER A 165 -17.15 3.34 2.72
CA SER A 165 -17.62 1.95 2.60
C SER A 165 -18.32 1.45 3.87
N PRO A 166 -19.60 1.05 3.83
CA PRO A 166 -20.29 0.42 4.96
C PRO A 166 -19.57 -0.84 5.44
N ARG A 167 -18.99 -1.61 4.51
CA ARG A 167 -18.21 -2.80 4.85
C ARG A 167 -17.01 -2.46 5.71
N VAL A 168 -16.23 -1.44 5.34
CA VAL A 168 -15.07 -1.01 6.12
C VAL A 168 -15.54 -0.48 7.46
N ALA A 169 -16.57 0.38 7.46
CA ALA A 169 -17.12 0.97 8.66
C ALA A 169 -17.51 -0.09 9.72
N LEU A 170 -18.18 -1.16 9.29
CA LEU A 170 -18.57 -2.30 10.12
C LEU A 170 -17.39 -3.21 10.49
N THR A 171 -16.50 -3.50 9.53
CA THR A 171 -15.34 -4.39 9.75
C THR A 171 -14.41 -3.87 10.82
N TYR A 172 -14.21 -2.55 10.85
CA TYR A 172 -13.29 -1.90 11.78
C TYR A 172 -14.00 -1.16 12.93
N GLY A 173 -15.34 -1.17 12.98
CA GLY A 173 -16.10 -0.62 14.11
C GLY A 173 -16.04 0.91 14.23
N THR A 174 -15.94 1.62 13.11
CA THR A 174 -15.92 3.10 13.08
C THR A 174 -17.21 3.69 13.68
N PRO A 175 -17.22 4.97 14.10
CA PRO A 175 -18.45 5.62 14.57
C PRO A 175 -19.62 5.50 13.58
N ARG A 176 -19.35 5.61 12.28
CA ARG A 176 -20.35 5.36 11.23
C ARG A 176 -20.84 3.91 11.23
N GLY A 177 -19.94 2.95 11.40
CA GLY A 177 -20.28 1.53 11.50
C GLY A 177 -21.27 1.23 12.63
N LYS A 178 -21.13 1.91 13.79
CA LYS A 178 -22.07 1.79 14.91
C LYS A 178 -23.47 2.25 14.53
N ARG A 179 -23.58 3.42 13.89
CA ARG A 179 -24.85 3.96 13.39
C ARG A 179 -25.52 3.04 12.35
N ILE A 180 -24.73 2.42 11.47
CA ILE A 180 -25.23 1.43 10.49
C ILE A 180 -25.71 0.15 11.20
N ALA A 181 -25.00 -0.33 12.22
CA ALA A 181 -25.40 -1.50 13.00
C ALA A 181 -26.69 -1.26 13.79
N GLU A 182 -26.88 -0.04 14.30
CA GLU A 182 -28.10 0.42 14.99
C GLU A 182 -29.25 0.77 14.03
N GLY A 183 -28.99 0.76 12.72
CA GLY A 183 -29.99 1.03 11.68
C GLY A 183 -30.33 2.51 11.51
N LEU A 184 -29.50 3.41 12.04
CA LEU A 184 -29.64 4.87 11.97
C LEU A 184 -29.11 5.48 10.67
N GLU A 185 -28.27 4.74 9.94
CA GLU A 185 -27.68 5.18 8.66
C GLU A 185 -27.64 4.02 7.66
N MET A 186 -27.56 4.37 6.36
CA MET A 186 -27.31 3.45 5.25
C MET A 186 -25.83 3.45 4.80
#